data_AF-A0A3D1YYW1-F1
#
_entry.id   AF-A0A3D1YYW1-F1
#
_cell.length_a   1.000
_cell.length_b   1.000
_cell.length_c   1.000
_cell.angle_alpha   90.00
_cell.angle_beta   90.00
_cell.angle_gamma   90.00
#
_symmetry.space_group_name_H-M   'P 1'
#
loop_
_entity.id
_entity.type
_entity.pdbx_description
1 polymer ?
#
loop_
_entity_poly.entity_id
_entity_poly.type
_entity_poly.pdbx_seq_one_letter_code
_entity_poly.pdbx_strand_id
1 'polypeptide(L)' 'MPYVWSVSNMLLINSGTASTYRTRGFTEPSYNIVEILPGDVVVKTKVPGEDFAQEWSFPRYPVF' A
#
# COMPACT_ATOMS: atom_id res chain seq x y z
N MET A 1 -2.58 9.30 -4.09
CA MET A 1 -1.33 8.67 -4.60
C MET A 1 -0.95 7.38 -3.86
N PRO A 2 -1.69 6.78 -2.91
CA PRO A 2 -1.36 5.42 -2.53
C PRO A 2 -1.88 4.45 -3.60
N TYR A 3 -1.00 3.63 -4.16
CA TYR A 3 -1.36 2.67 -5.21
C TYR A 3 -0.72 1.32 -4.94
N VAL A 4 -1.46 0.26 -5.27
CA VAL A 4 -0.97 -1.10 -5.23
C VAL A 4 -1.22 -1.73 -6.60
N TRP A 5 -0.15 -2.20 -7.24
CA TRP A 5 -0.21 -2.86 -8.53
C TRP A 5 0.48 -4.22 -8.46
N SER A 6 -0.21 -5.25 -8.96
CA SER A 6 0.39 -6.55 -9.23
C SER A 6 0.86 -6.57 -10.68
N VAL A 7 2.17 -6.67 -10.90
CA VAL A 7 2.81 -6.66 -12.21
C VAL A 7 3.74 -7.87 -12.31
N SER A 8 3.37 -8.87 -13.11
CA SER A 8 4.19 -10.06 -13.37
C SER A 8 4.78 -10.71 -12.11
N ASN A 9 3.93 -11.06 -11.14
CA ASN A 9 4.29 -11.64 -9.84
C ASN A 9 5.11 -10.73 -8.90
N MET A 10 5.24 -9.44 -9.25
CA MET A 10 5.83 -8.41 -8.40
C MET A 10 4.74 -7.46 -7.91
N LEU A 11 4.76 -7.15 -6.60
CA LEU A 11 3.94 -6.09 -6.03
C LEU A 11 4.69 -4.77 -6.07
N LEU A 12 4.16 -3.81 -6.83
CA LEU A 12 4.61 -2.43 -6.82
C LEU A 12 3.66 -1.61 -5.95
N ILE A 13 4.17 -1.13 -4.82
CA ILE A 13 3.41 -0.37 -3.83
C ILE A 13 3.98 1.05 -3.77
N ASN A 14 3.13 2.06 -3.95
CA ASN A 14 3.45 3.46 -3.69
C ASN A 14 2.66 3.93 -2.47
N SER A 15 3.37 4.52 -1.50
CA SER A 15 2.80 4.93 -0.23
C SER A 15 2.29 6.37 -0.20
N GLY A 16 2.58 7.20 -1.21
CA GLY A 16 2.40 8.65 -1.12
C GLY A 16 3.31 9.29 -0.07
N THR A 17 2.80 10.30 0.63
CA THR A 17 3.54 11.05 1.66
C THR A 17 2.76 11.06 2.97
N ALA A 18 3.40 10.75 4.11
CA ALA A 18 2.68 10.62 5.38
C ALA A 18 2.33 11.94 6.08
N SER A 19 2.97 13.06 5.75
CA SER A 19 2.88 14.30 6.56
C SER A 19 2.87 15.59 5.76
N THR A 20 2.57 15.54 4.45
CA THR A 20 2.51 16.74 3.61
C THR A 20 1.50 16.61 2.48
N TYR A 21 1.00 17.76 2.04
CA TYR A 21 0.15 17.92 0.85
C TYR A 21 0.92 18.52 -0.34
N ARG A 22 2.26 18.63 -0.23
CA ARG A 22 3.11 19.26 -1.25
C ARG A 22 3.42 18.34 -2.46
N THR A 23 2.50 17.45 -2.80
CA THR A 23 2.54 16.63 -4.01
C THR A 23 1.67 17.28 -5.08
N ARG A 24 1.95 17.01 -6.37
CA ARG A 24 1.07 17.48 -7.44
C ARG A 24 -0.20 16.61 -7.47
N GLY A 25 -1.35 17.26 -7.63
CA GLY A 25 -2.67 16.62 -7.60
C GLY A 25 -3.40 16.79 -6.27
N PHE A 26 -4.66 16.36 -6.22
CA PHE A 26 -5.49 16.39 -5.00
C PHE A 26 -5.40 15.05 -4.28
N THR A 27 -4.30 14.83 -3.56
CA THR A 27 -4.08 13.56 -2.87
C THR A 27 -3.78 13.76 -1.41
N GLU A 28 -4.46 12.98 -0.59
CA GLU A 28 -4.29 12.98 0.86
C GLU A 28 -2.96 12.34 1.28
N PRO A 29 -2.43 12.75 2.44
CA PRO A 29 -1.34 12.05 3.07
C PRO A 29 -1.70 10.58 3.31
N SER A 30 -0.77 9.68 3.05
CA SER A 30 -1.03 8.25 3.16
C SER A 30 0.20 7.47 3.60
N TYR A 31 -0.04 6.28 4.16
CA TYR A 31 0.99 5.28 4.42
C TYR A 31 0.47 3.86 4.19
N ASN A 32 1.36 2.92 3.88
CA ASN A 32 1.02 1.50 3.82
C ASN A 32 1.51 0.77 5.08
N ILE A 33 0.68 -0.13 5.59
CA ILE A 33 1.10 -1.22 6.46
C ILE A 33 1.13 -2.48 5.58
N VAL A 34 2.28 -3.16 5.56
CA VAL A 34 2.46 -4.39 4.76
C VAL A 34 2.72 -5.54 5.71
N GLU A 35 1.81 -6.50 5.73
CA GLU A 35 1.92 -7.74 6.49
C GLU A 35 2.31 -8.86 5.54
N ILE A 36 3.45 -9.50 5.82
CA ILE A 36 3.99 -10.58 5.01
C ILE A 36 3.73 -11.91 5.73
N LEU A 37 2.85 -12.72 5.17
CA LEU A 37 2.41 -13.99 5.73
C LEU A 37 2.98 -15.18 4.90
N PRO A 38 2.82 -16.43 5.36
CA PRO A 38 3.37 -17.59 4.66
C PRO A 38 2.81 -17.84 3.24
N GLY A 39 1.57 -17.39 2.95
CA GLY A 39 0.94 -17.59 1.64
C GLY A 39 0.48 -16.29 0.95
N ASP A 40 0.53 -15.18 1.66
CA ASP A 40 -0.08 -13.93 1.25
C ASP A 40 0.71 -12.71 1.73
N VAL A 41 0.51 -11.60 1.01
CA VAL A 41 0.95 -10.26 1.39
C VAL A 41 -0.31 -9.41 1.51
N VAL A 42 -0.58 -8.92 2.73
CA VAL A 42 -1.70 -8.01 3.00
C VAL A 42 -1.16 -6.60 3.04
N VAL A 43 -1.75 -5.71 2.25
CA VAL A 43 -1.40 -4.29 2.19
C VAL A 43 -2.60 -3.48 2.68
N LYS A 44 -2.41 -2.69 3.73
CA LYS A 44 -3.41 -1.74 4.24
C LYS A 44 -2.92 -0.32 3.98
N THR A 45 -3.62 0.43 3.15
CA THR A 45 -3.39 1.87 2.96
C THR A 45 -4.24 2.65 3.94
N LYS A 46 -3.61 3.58 4.67
CA LYS A 46 -4.28 4.46 5.63
C LYS A 46 -3.98 5.92 5.37
N VAL A 47 -4.93 6.77 5.74
CA VAL A 47 -4.75 8.22 5.90
C VAL A 47 -4.42 8.50 7.37
N PRO A 48 -3.37 9.28 7.69
CA PRO A 48 -3.03 9.64 9.06
C PRO A 48 -4.21 10.33 9.77
N GLY A 49 -4.56 9.83 10.96
CA GLY A 49 -5.67 10.38 11.76
C GLY A 49 -7.04 9.80 11.41
N GLU A 50 -7.14 8.92 10.41
CA GLU A 50 -8.38 8.24 10.04
C GLU A 50 -8.38 6.76 10.46
N ASP A 51 -9.58 6.27 10.77
CA ASP A 51 -9.78 4.87 11.15
C ASP A 51 -9.86 3.95 9.94
N PHE A 52 -10.36 4.46 8.81
CA PHE A 52 -10.51 3.72 7.58
C PHE A 52 -9.15 3.27 7.02
N ALA A 53 -9.13 2.05 6.48
CA ALA A 53 -8.01 1.51 5.74
C ALA A 53 -8.53 0.81 4.48
N GLN A 54 -7.93 1.11 3.34
CA GLN A 54 -8.14 0.30 2.15
C GLN A 54 -7.21 -0.92 2.24
N GLU A 55 -7.79 -2.11 2.18
CA GLU A 55 -7.05 -3.37 2.33
C GLU A 55 -7.05 -4.18 1.03
N TRP A 56 -5.89 -4.75 0.71
CA TRP A 56 -5.73 -5.71 -0.38
C TRP A 56 -4.92 -6.90 0.11
N SER A 57 -5.28 -8.09 -0.36
CA SER A 57 -4.51 -9.31 -0.16
C SER A 57 -4.05 -9.86 -1.51
N PHE A 58 -2.78 -10.27 -1.57
CA PHE A 58 -2.15 -10.82 -2.75
C PHE A 58 -1.45 -12.13 -2.43
N PRO A 59 -1.42 -13.10 -3.35
CA PRO A 59 -0.66 -14.33 -3.15
C PRO A 59 0.84 -14.01 -3.03
N ARG A 60 1.50 -14.64 -2.06
CA ARG A 60 2.96 -14.61 -1.93
C ARG A 60 3.54 -15.82 -2.63
N TYR A 61 4.29 -15.57 -3.69
CA TYR A 61 5.03 -16.63 -4.37
C TYR A 61 6.39 -16.85 -3.68
N PRO A 62 6.81 -18.11 -3.49
CA PRO A 62 8.15 -18.41 -3.01
C PRO A 62 9.20 -17.90 -3.99
N VAL A 63 10.27 -17.32 -3.46
CA VAL A 63 11.47 -16.94 -4.23
C VAL A 63 12.39 -18.15 -4.20
N PHE A 64 12.51 -18.85 -5.33
CA PHE A 64 13.41 -19.99 -5.52
C PHE A 64 14.78 -19.53 -6.02
#